data_AF-A0A0R3KIE5-F1
#
_entry.id   AF-A0A0R3KIE5-F1
#
_cell.length_a   1.000
_cell.length_b   1.000
_cell.length_c   1.000
_cell.angle_alpha   90.00
_cell.angle_beta   90.00
_cell.angle_gamma   90.00
#
_symmetry.space_group_name_H-M   'P 1'
#
loop_
_entity.id
_entity.type
_entity.pdbx_description
1 polymer ?
#
loop_
_entity_poly.entity_id
_entity_poly.type
_entity_poly.pdbx_seq_one_letter_code
_entity_poly.pdbx_strand_id
1 'polypeptide(L)'
;MHPKDQLTFLMTEYGKPFAANGFGNWFRDRCNEAGLPHCAAHSLRKAAAVRHALNGATAPELMAWFGWKTLAEAQRYCEMANRIKLAEAAAAKMNANSQ
;
A
#
# COMPACT_ATOMS: atom_id res chain seq x y z
N MET A 1 -1.50 -17.34 14.99
CA MET A 1 -0.99 -18.72 14.81
C MET A 1 -1.96 -19.44 13.89
N HIS A 2 -1.51 -20.00 12.77
CA HIS A 2 -2.40 -20.50 11.71
C HIS A 2 -2.85 -21.94 12.00
N PRO A 3 -4.01 -22.38 11.48
CA PRO A 3 -4.48 -23.76 11.62
C PRO A 3 -3.42 -24.73 11.08
N LYS A 4 -3.01 -25.72 11.89
CA LYS A 4 -1.90 -26.64 11.57
C LYS A 4 -2.22 -27.57 10.38
N ASP A 5 -3.48 -27.65 10.03
CA ASP A 5 -4.08 -28.47 8.99
C ASP A 5 -4.21 -27.76 7.63
N GLN A 6 -3.77 -26.51 7.52
CA GLN A 6 -3.85 -25.74 6.28
C GLN A 6 -2.46 -25.41 5.72
N LEU A 7 -2.22 -25.79 4.46
CA LEU A 7 -0.97 -25.50 3.74
C LEU A 7 -0.86 -24.05 3.24
N THR A 8 -1.98 -23.30 3.20
CA THR A 8 -2.04 -21.95 2.64
C THR A 8 -2.69 -20.96 3.61
N PHE A 9 -2.16 -19.74 3.68
CA PHE A 9 -2.68 -18.69 4.56
C PHE A 9 -3.96 -18.01 4.08
N LEU A 10 -4.17 -17.94 2.76
CA LEU A 10 -5.31 -17.25 2.16
C LEU A 10 -6.36 -18.28 1.70
N MET A 11 -7.37 -18.48 2.54
CA MET A 11 -8.46 -19.43 2.32
C MET A 11 -9.78 -18.70 2.04
N THR A 12 -10.57 -19.27 1.14
CA THR A 12 -11.96 -18.88 0.91
C THR A 12 -12.86 -19.38 2.04
N GLU A 13 -14.08 -18.84 2.13
CA GLU A 13 -15.11 -19.29 3.08
C GLU A 13 -15.50 -20.78 2.91
N TYR A 14 -15.25 -21.36 1.73
CA TYR A 14 -15.50 -22.76 1.41
C TYR A 14 -14.34 -23.70 1.81
N GLY A 15 -13.35 -23.20 2.55
CA GLY A 15 -12.21 -24.01 2.99
C GLY A 15 -11.24 -24.40 1.87
N LYS A 16 -11.21 -23.64 0.77
CA LYS A 16 -10.26 -23.84 -0.35
C LYS A 16 -9.33 -22.64 -0.51
N PRO A 17 -8.08 -22.81 -0.96
CA PRO A 17 -7.18 -21.70 -1.24
C PRO A 17 -7.78 -20.73 -2.28
N PHE A 18 -7.48 -19.44 -2.15
CA PHE A 18 -7.84 -18.47 -3.19
C PHE A 18 -7.09 -18.75 -4.50
N ALA A 19 -7.79 -18.62 -5.63
CA ALA A 19 -7.14 -18.48 -6.93
C ALA A 19 -6.46 -17.10 -7.04
N ALA A 20 -5.48 -16.98 -7.95
CA ALA A 20 -4.70 -15.74 -8.14
C ALA A 20 -5.59 -14.48 -8.30
N ASN A 21 -6.60 -14.57 -9.16
CA ASN A 21 -7.55 -13.46 -9.37
C ASN A 21 -8.69 -13.44 -8.34
N GLY A 22 -8.97 -14.58 -7.70
CA GLY A 22 -10.10 -14.73 -6.78
C GLY A 22 -9.96 -13.86 -5.53
N PHE A 23 -8.75 -13.79 -4.97
CA PHE A 23 -8.49 -12.95 -3.81
C PHE A 23 -8.70 -11.45 -4.11
N GLY A 24 -8.26 -10.99 -5.29
CA GLY A 24 -8.40 -9.59 -5.69
C GLY A 24 -9.86 -9.13 -5.78
N ASN A 25 -10.71 -9.97 -6.39
CA ASN A 25 -12.14 -9.71 -6.50
C ASN A 25 -12.80 -9.73 -5.11
N TRP A 26 -12.54 -10.77 -4.32
CA TRP A 26 -13.06 -10.87 -2.96
C TRP A 26 -12.66 -9.65 -2.10
N PHE A 27 -11.41 -9.20 -2.18
CA PHE A 27 -10.93 -8.03 -1.44
C PHE A 27 -11.64 -6.74 -1.89
N ARG A 28 -11.89 -6.60 -3.19
CA ARG A 28 -12.63 -5.47 -3.76
C ARG A 28 -14.07 -5.41 -3.21
N ASP A 29 -14.73 -6.56 -3.12
CA ASP A 29 -16.08 -6.64 -2.56
C ASP A 29 -16.09 -6.19 -1.08
N ARG A 30 -15.11 -6.63 -0.29
CA ARG A 30 -14.95 -6.17 1.10
C ARG A 30 -14.69 -4.66 1.19
N CYS A 31 -13.91 -4.08 0.26
CA CYS A 31 -13.73 -2.63 0.19
C CYS A 31 -15.05 -1.89 -0.10
N ASN A 32 -15.88 -2.43 -1.00
CA ASN A 32 -17.19 -1.84 -1.31
C ASN A 32 -18.14 -1.89 -0.09
N GLU A 33 -18.21 -3.02 0.60
CA GLU A 33 -18.99 -3.19 1.83
C GLU A 33 -18.57 -2.22 2.93
N ALA A 34 -17.26 -1.92 3.02
CA ALA A 34 -16.72 -0.94 3.96
C ALA A 34 -16.91 0.53 3.52
N GLY A 35 -17.57 0.79 2.39
CA GLY A 35 -17.75 2.15 1.85
C GLY A 35 -16.48 2.76 1.25
N LEU A 36 -15.50 1.93 0.86
CA LEU A 36 -14.20 2.34 0.31
C LEU A 36 -14.02 1.86 -1.15
N PRO A 37 -14.90 2.25 -2.11
CA PRO A 37 -14.90 1.70 -3.47
C PRO A 37 -13.65 2.05 -4.29
N HIS A 38 -12.87 3.03 -3.84
CA HIS A 38 -11.61 3.43 -4.46
C HIS A 38 -10.42 2.54 -4.04
N CYS A 39 -10.59 1.69 -3.02
CA CYS A 39 -9.54 0.80 -2.53
C CYS A 39 -9.53 -0.57 -3.23
N ALA A 40 -8.35 -1.16 -3.35
CA ALA A 40 -8.13 -2.52 -3.83
C ALA A 40 -6.85 -3.09 -3.20
N ALA A 41 -6.65 -4.41 -3.28
CA ALA A 41 -5.45 -5.07 -2.72
C ALA A 41 -4.14 -4.48 -3.30
N HIS A 42 -4.11 -4.21 -4.61
CA HIS A 42 -2.94 -3.63 -5.24
C HIS A 42 -2.67 -2.18 -4.78
N SER A 43 -3.71 -1.37 -4.58
CA SER A 43 -3.53 0.00 -4.09
C SER A 43 -3.07 0.02 -2.63
N LEU A 44 -3.43 -0.98 -1.83
CA LEU A 44 -2.95 -1.13 -0.45
C LEU A 44 -1.43 -1.30 -0.40
N ARG A 45 -0.86 -2.13 -1.29
CA ARG A 45 0.60 -2.30 -1.39
C ARG A 45 1.30 -0.98 -1.74
N LYS A 46 0.72 -0.20 -2.66
CA LYS A 46 1.22 1.14 -3.01
C LYS A 46 1.19 2.08 -1.81
N ALA A 47 0.06 2.12 -1.09
CA ALA A 47 -0.11 2.95 0.09
C ALA A 47 0.91 2.60 1.19
N ALA A 48 1.17 1.30 1.41
CA ALA A 48 2.19 0.84 2.35
C ALA A 48 3.60 1.35 1.97
N ALA A 49 3.97 1.31 0.69
CA ALA A 49 5.28 1.81 0.25
C ALA A 49 5.42 3.33 0.41
N VAL A 50 4.37 4.10 0.10
CA VAL A 50 4.35 5.55 0.35
C VAL A 50 4.48 5.82 1.85
N ARG A 51 3.78 5.06 2.71
CA ARG A 51 3.87 5.19 4.17
C ARG A 51 5.27 4.90 4.70
N HIS A 52 5.93 3.85 4.21
CA HIS A 52 7.33 3.56 4.55
C HIS A 52 8.26 4.71 4.15
N ALA A 53 8.11 5.24 2.94
CA ALA A 53 8.90 6.39 2.47
C ALA A 53 8.63 7.68 3.27
N LEU A 54 7.38 7.92 3.68
CA LEU A 54 7.04 9.03 4.57
C LEU A 54 7.81 8.92 5.90
N ASN A 55 7.94 7.69 6.41
CA ASN A 55 8.71 7.35 7.61
C ASN A 55 10.24 7.26 7.40
N GLY A 56 10.73 7.67 6.22
CA GLY A 56 12.18 7.78 5.95
C GLY A 56 12.81 6.60 5.22
N ALA A 57 12.03 5.59 4.82
CA ALA A 57 12.58 4.50 4.03
C ALA A 57 13.06 5.00 2.65
N THR A 58 14.28 4.61 2.30
CA THR A 58 14.95 4.89 1.04
C THR A 58 14.50 3.91 -0.05
N ALA A 59 14.74 4.26 -1.32
CA ALA A 59 14.37 3.39 -2.44
C ALA A 59 15.01 1.98 -2.35
N PRO A 60 16.29 1.80 -1.96
CA PRO A 60 16.87 0.47 -1.74
C PRO A 60 16.18 -0.33 -0.62
N GLU A 61 15.81 0.31 0.49
CA GLU A 61 15.08 -0.36 1.59
C GLU A 61 13.68 -0.77 1.13
N LEU A 62 13.00 0.06 0.34
CA LEU A 62 11.74 -0.31 -0.28
C LEU A 62 11.90 -1.47 -1.27
N MET A 63 12.98 -1.51 -2.06
CA MET A 63 13.27 -2.66 -2.93
C MET A 63 13.42 -3.94 -2.11
N ALA A 64 14.18 -3.90 -1.01
CA ALA A 64 14.37 -5.05 -0.13
C ALA A 64 13.06 -5.51 0.53
N TRP A 65 12.24 -4.57 0.98
CA TRP A 65 10.98 -4.87 1.68
C TRP A 65 9.88 -5.37 0.74
N PHE A 66 9.71 -4.71 -0.40
CA PHE A 66 8.63 -5.02 -1.34
C PHE A 66 9.05 -6.04 -2.40
N GLY A 67 10.34 -6.30 -2.59
CA GLY A 67 10.84 -7.25 -3.60
C GLY A 67 10.84 -6.69 -5.02
N TRP A 68 11.01 -5.37 -5.16
CA TRP A 68 11.13 -4.74 -6.47
C TRP A 68 12.53 -4.91 -7.05
N LYS A 69 12.59 -5.19 -8.36
CA LYS A 69 13.85 -5.45 -9.07
C LYS A 69 14.54 -4.18 -9.54
N THR A 70 13.79 -3.11 -9.75
CA THR A 70 14.33 -1.86 -10.31
C THR A 70 14.23 -0.74 -9.30
N LEU A 71 15.26 0.10 -9.29
CA LEU A 71 15.28 1.30 -8.46
C LEU A 71 14.17 2.28 -8.86
N ALA A 72 13.88 2.39 -10.15
CA ALA A 72 12.85 3.28 -10.68
C ALA A 72 11.45 2.98 -10.09
N GLU A 73 11.10 1.69 -9.90
CA GLU A 73 9.81 1.33 -9.30
C GLU A 73 9.71 1.76 -7.83
N ALA A 74 10.79 1.57 -7.06
CA ALA A 74 10.83 1.98 -5.66
C ALA A 74 10.88 3.51 -5.50
N GLN A 75 11.69 4.18 -6.32
CA GLN A 75 11.89 5.63 -6.32
C GLN A 75 10.57 6.39 -6.51
N ARG A 76 9.67 5.87 -7.35
CA ARG A 76 8.33 6.42 -7.54
C ARG A 76 7.59 6.65 -6.21
N TYR A 77 7.70 5.74 -5.25
CA TYR A 77 7.01 5.86 -3.96
C TYR A 77 7.71 6.84 -3.02
N CYS A 78 9.04 6.95 -3.09
CA CYS A 78 9.78 8.02 -2.41
C CYS A 78 9.39 9.41 -2.94
N GLU A 79 9.25 9.54 -4.26
CA GLU A 79 8.79 10.79 -4.89
C GLU A 79 7.35 11.14 -4.49
N MET A 80 6.45 10.16 -4.42
CA MET A 80 5.09 10.37 -3.93
C MET A 80 5.08 10.87 -2.47
N ALA A 81 5.88 10.27 -1.60
CA ALA A 81 6.04 10.72 -0.22
C ALA A 81 6.63 12.15 -0.16
N ASN A 82 7.62 12.45 -1.01
CA ASN A 82 8.20 13.79 -1.09
C ASN A 82 7.18 14.84 -1.54
N ARG A 83 6.32 14.52 -2.53
CA ARG A 83 5.23 15.42 -2.97
C ARG A 83 4.26 15.75 -1.83
N ILE A 84 3.92 14.78 -0.98
CA ILE A 84 3.08 15.01 0.21
C ILE A 84 3.76 15.99 1.16
N LYS A 85 5.03 15.73 1.53
CA LYS A 85 5.81 16.61 2.42
C LYS A 85 5.95 18.03 1.87
N LEU A 86 6.21 18.15 0.56
CA LEU A 86 6.32 19.45 -0.11
C LEU A 86 4.98 20.22 -0.12
N ALA A 87 3.86 19.53 -0.35
CA ALA A 87 2.54 20.15 -0.29
C ALA A 87 2.20 20.66 1.12
N GLU A 88 2.49 19.87 2.17
CA GLU A 88 2.34 20.28 3.56
C GLU A 88 3.21 21.51 3.89
N ALA A 89 4.48 21.49 3.48
CA ALA A 89 5.40 22.60 3.67
C ALA A 89 4.96 23.88 2.93
N ALA A 90 4.41 23.75 1.72
CA ALA A 90 3.87 24.88 0.97
C ALA A 90 2.63 25.47 1.67
N ALA A 91 1.70 24.63 2.11
CA ALA A 91 0.51 25.06 2.85
C ALA A 91 0.88 25.82 4.14
N ALA A 92 1.86 25.31 4.90
CA ALA A 92 2.35 25.97 6.11
C ALA A 92 2.89 27.40 5.84
N LYS A 93 3.65 27.59 4.75
CA LYS A 93 4.17 28.90 4.36
C LYS A 93 3.06 29.89 3.98
N MET A 94 2.01 29.43 3.31
CA MET A 94 0.88 30.30 2.93
C MET A 94 0.06 30.74 4.14
N ASN A 95 -0.16 29.83 5.09
CA ASN A 95 -0.88 30.15 6.32
C ASN A 95 -0.09 31.14 7.20
N ALA A 96 1.24 31.00 7.27
CA ALA A 96 2.10 31.90 8.05
C ALA A 96 2.16 33.33 7.50
N ASN A 97 2.03 33.51 6.18
CA ASN A 97 2.04 34.83 5.53
C ASN A 97 0.65 35.51 5.48
N SER A 98 -0.39 34.84 5.97
CA SER A 98 -1.78 35.34 5.99
C SER A 98 -2.21 35.88 7.37
N GLN A 99 -1.25 36.05 8.28
CA GLN A 99 -1.36 36.66 9.62
C GLN A 99 -0.48 37.91 9.65
#